data_AF-A0A8J7UPF4-F1
#
_entry.id   AF-A0A8J7UPF4-F1
#
_cell.length_a   1.000
_cell.length_b   1.000
_cell.length_c   1.000
_cell.angle_alpha   90.00
_cell.angle_beta   90.00
_cell.angle_gamma   90.00
#
_symmetry.space_group_name_H-M   'P 1'
#
loop_
_entity.id
_entity.type
_entity.pdbx_description
1 polymer ?
#
loop_
_entity_poly.entity_id
_entity_poly.type
_entity_poly.pdbx_seq_one_letter_code
_entity_poly.pdbx_strand_id
1 'polypeptide(L)'
;MGLFHDLFGKSGKARRREAAYARQQKQQGWEDMTAREDTPAAPAQDDVIKALSQELIARAHGGGAEPEVPLEETEAFKQFAASARAQAPQVPGRAAGNPADPATQVDYDGVIDEIVAETPQDMAPVGNVEAICPYCNTHLKSKPLKKKKCPKCRNEIQVTRRPTDGLRVLATDEQVDLLEVQAYIESGEYEKQIWLLKERMKRVGASGEKYWRCDAGIDARSVPVEAFYMHGKVVAVGSPEERDALAVLCIPRCIGMPVPFHGDPRFETMDDYYTSQRYERALEVYQTLPKSRKNSEYARELRRILG
;
A
#
# COMPACT_ATOMS: atom_id res chain seq x y z
N MET A 1 -72.32 31.43 8.34
CA MET A 1 -71.11 31.63 9.17
C MET A 1 -70.10 30.61 8.68
N GLY A 2 -69.04 30.90 7.93
CA GLY A 2 -68.21 32.10 7.79
C GLY A 2 -66.76 31.68 8.05
N LEU A 3 -65.85 32.00 7.12
CA LEU A 3 -64.38 31.95 7.21
C LEU A 3 -63.68 30.61 6.89
N PHE A 4 -63.31 30.38 5.63
CA PHE A 4 -62.11 29.60 5.24
C PHE A 4 -61.72 29.93 3.78
N HIS A 5 -61.11 31.09 3.55
CA HIS A 5 -60.41 31.41 2.31
C HIS A 5 -59.25 32.37 2.64
N ASP A 6 -58.13 32.20 1.94
CA ASP A 6 -56.91 33.04 1.90
C ASP A 6 -55.74 32.71 2.85
N LEU A 7 -54.94 31.69 2.49
CA LEU A 7 -53.53 31.60 2.95
C LEU A 7 -52.50 31.12 1.91
N PHE A 8 -52.83 30.96 0.62
CA PHE A 8 -51.88 30.46 -0.40
C PHE A 8 -51.67 31.43 -1.57
N GLY A 9 -51.22 32.66 -1.29
CA GLY A 9 -51.04 33.69 -2.34
C GLY A 9 -49.66 34.37 -2.46
N LYS A 10 -48.74 34.22 -1.50
CA LYS A 10 -47.57 35.13 -1.41
C LYS A 10 -46.17 34.48 -1.47
N SER A 11 -46.04 33.15 -1.59
CA SER A 11 -44.71 32.48 -1.54
C SER A 11 -43.97 32.39 -2.88
N GLY A 12 -44.61 32.70 -4.01
CA GLY A 12 -44.01 32.52 -5.35
C GLY A 12 -42.96 33.56 -5.75
N LYS A 13 -43.06 34.81 -5.26
CA LYS A 13 -42.15 35.90 -5.66
C LYS A 13 -40.79 35.85 -4.95
N ALA A 14 -40.75 35.33 -3.72
CA ALA A 14 -39.49 35.18 -2.98
C ALA A 14 -38.58 34.10 -3.61
N ARG A 15 -39.14 32.94 -3.95
CA ARG A 15 -38.39 31.83 -4.57
C ARG A 15 -37.79 32.18 -5.94
N ARG A 16 -38.43 33.07 -6.71
CA ARG A 16 -37.89 33.53 -8.00
C ARG A 16 -36.68 34.46 -7.84
N ARG A 17 -36.58 35.22 -6.74
CA ARG A 17 -35.43 36.10 -6.48
C ARG A 17 -34.20 35.32 -6.02
N GLU A 18 -34.38 34.31 -5.16
CA GLU A 18 -33.28 33.42 -4.75
C GLU A 18 -32.68 32.65 -5.94
N ALA A 19 -33.52 32.12 -6.84
CA ALA A 19 -33.04 31.40 -8.01
C ALA A 19 -32.29 32.30 -9.01
N ALA A 20 -32.61 33.59 -9.08
CA ALA A 20 -31.90 34.55 -9.92
C ALA A 20 -30.53 34.92 -9.33
N TYR A 21 -30.47 35.14 -8.01
CA TYR A 21 -29.22 35.45 -7.30
C TYR A 21 -28.22 34.28 -7.35
N ALA A 22 -28.69 33.05 -7.19
CA ALA A 22 -27.85 31.85 -7.31
C ALA A 22 -27.26 31.67 -8.73
N ARG A 23 -27.98 32.06 -9.79
CA ARG A 23 -27.44 32.04 -11.16
C ARG A 23 -26.39 33.12 -11.38
N GLN A 24 -26.60 34.31 -10.84
CA GLN A 24 -25.66 35.42 -10.96
C GLN A 24 -24.33 35.12 -10.26
N GLN A 25 -24.35 34.53 -9.05
CA GLN A 25 -23.13 34.11 -8.37
C GLN A 25 -22.38 32.99 -9.11
N LYS A 26 -23.11 32.08 -9.76
CA LYS A 26 -22.51 31.01 -10.57
C LYS A 26 -21.85 31.52 -11.85
N GLN A 27 -22.37 32.62 -12.41
CA GLN A 27 -21.77 33.29 -13.57
C GLN A 27 -20.51 34.06 -13.18
N GLN A 28 -20.55 34.82 -12.08
CA GLN A 28 -19.39 35.56 -11.58
C GLN A 28 -18.23 34.64 -11.17
N GLY A 29 -18.51 33.49 -10.54
CA GLY A 29 -17.47 32.50 -10.22
C GLY A 29 -16.85 31.80 -11.43
N TRP A 30 -17.51 31.81 -12.59
CA TRP A 30 -16.97 31.21 -13.82
C TRP A 30 -16.07 32.19 -14.59
N GLU A 31 -16.40 33.48 -14.59
CA GLU A 31 -15.59 34.53 -15.22
C GLU A 31 -14.25 34.73 -14.49
N ASP A 32 -14.22 34.63 -13.14
CA ASP A 32 -12.98 34.71 -12.35
C ASP A 32 -12.04 33.50 -12.57
N MET A 33 -12.56 32.34 -12.99
CA MET A 33 -11.72 31.18 -13.31
C MET A 33 -11.04 31.29 -14.67
N THR A 34 -11.61 32.05 -15.61
CA THR A 34 -11.04 32.22 -16.97
C THR A 34 -9.99 33.33 -17.08
N ALA A 35 -9.75 34.11 -16.02
CA ALA A 35 -8.79 35.23 -16.03
C ALA A 35 -7.36 34.85 -15.59
N ARG A 36 -7.06 33.56 -15.43
CA ARG A 36 -5.73 33.04 -15.03
C ARG A 36 -5.14 32.13 -16.10
N GLU A 37 -4.89 32.67 -17.29
CA GLU A 37 -4.06 32.00 -18.30
C GLU A 37 -3.00 32.98 -18.81
N ASP A 38 -1.84 32.98 -18.15
CA ASP A 38 -0.54 33.40 -18.68
C ASP A 38 0.58 32.85 -17.78
N THR A 39 0.53 31.54 -17.51
CA THR A 39 1.65 30.80 -16.90
C THR A 39 2.22 29.87 -17.97
N PRO A 40 3.54 29.95 -18.29
CA PRO A 40 4.13 29.07 -19.28
C PRO A 40 3.94 27.62 -18.88
N ALA A 41 3.45 26.80 -19.81
CA ALA A 41 3.18 25.39 -19.60
C ALA A 41 4.44 24.66 -19.10
N ALA A 42 4.35 24.06 -17.92
CA ALA A 42 5.37 23.12 -17.46
C ALA A 42 5.47 21.96 -18.47
N PRO A 43 6.68 21.47 -18.79
CA PRO A 43 6.83 20.32 -19.68
C PRO A 43 6.07 19.13 -19.10
N ALA A 44 5.38 18.39 -19.96
CA ALA A 44 4.63 17.21 -19.54
C ALA A 44 5.57 16.25 -18.81
N GLN A 45 5.16 15.71 -17.65
CA GLN A 45 5.97 14.77 -16.86
C GLN A 45 6.51 13.59 -17.70
N ASP A 46 5.77 13.18 -18.74
CA ASP A 46 6.17 12.12 -19.66
C ASP A 46 7.42 12.48 -20.51
N ASP A 47 7.65 13.77 -20.79
CA ASP A 47 8.81 14.22 -21.56
C ASP A 47 10.08 14.26 -20.69
N VAL A 48 9.94 14.56 -19.39
CA VAL A 48 11.04 14.49 -18.41
C VAL A 48 11.47 13.04 -18.20
N ILE A 49 10.51 12.12 -18.08
CA ILE A 49 10.81 10.68 -17.93
C ILE A 49 11.46 10.11 -19.19
N LYS A 50 11.00 10.51 -20.40
CA LYS A 50 11.62 10.10 -21.66
C LYS A 50 13.05 10.63 -21.81
N ALA A 51 13.31 11.88 -21.43
CA ALA A 51 14.64 12.47 -21.50
C ALA A 51 15.64 11.72 -20.59
N LEU A 52 15.25 11.45 -19.34
CA LEU A 52 16.07 10.68 -18.39
C LEU A 52 16.34 9.24 -18.88
N SER A 53 15.33 8.59 -19.48
CA SER A 53 15.49 7.24 -20.04
C SER A 53 16.44 7.21 -21.25
N GLN A 54 16.40 8.22 -22.12
CA GLN A 54 17.29 8.30 -23.28
C GLN A 54 18.74 8.59 -22.88
N GLU A 55 18.94 9.41 -21.83
CA GLU A 55 20.28 9.71 -21.31
C GLU A 55 20.94 8.48 -20.65
N LEU A 56 20.17 7.67 -19.93
CA LEU A 56 20.63 6.39 -19.36
C LEU A 56 21.02 5.37 -20.44
N ILE A 57 20.24 5.28 -21.52
CA ILE A 57 20.54 4.39 -22.65
C ILE A 57 21.79 4.87 -23.41
N ALA A 58 21.95 6.19 -23.59
CA ALA A 58 23.15 6.76 -24.20
C ALA A 58 24.42 6.48 -23.38
N ARG A 59 24.33 6.49 -22.04
CA ARG A 59 25.45 6.14 -21.14
C ARG A 59 25.82 4.66 -21.18
N ALA A 60 24.86 3.76 -21.38
CA ALA A 60 25.11 2.32 -21.45
C ALA A 60 25.85 1.88 -22.74
N HIS A 61 25.78 2.67 -23.82
CA HIS A 61 26.42 2.36 -25.10
C HIS A 61 27.77 3.08 -25.32
N GLY A 62 28.13 4.03 -24.46
CA GLY A 62 29.44 4.67 -24.46
C GLY A 62 30.46 3.83 -23.70
N GLY A 63 31.05 2.82 -24.35
CA GLY A 63 32.14 2.05 -23.79
C GLY A 63 33.35 2.94 -23.50
N GLY A 64 33.55 3.29 -22.23
CA GLY A 64 34.71 4.06 -21.78
C GLY A 64 34.64 4.37 -20.30
N ALA A 65 35.51 3.71 -19.53
CA ALA A 65 35.84 3.91 -18.11
C ALA A 65 34.65 3.88 -17.13
N GLU A 66 34.75 3.01 -16.11
CA GLU A 66 33.95 3.13 -14.89
C GLU A 66 34.06 4.58 -14.40
N PRO A 67 32.96 5.37 -14.39
CA PRO A 67 33.01 6.65 -13.74
C PRO A 67 33.08 6.35 -12.24
N GLU A 68 34.10 6.87 -11.57
CA GLU A 68 33.98 7.18 -10.15
C GLU A 68 32.79 8.12 -10.03
N VAL A 69 31.62 7.58 -9.70
CA VAL A 69 30.42 8.38 -9.43
C VAL A 69 30.73 9.11 -8.13
N PRO A 70 30.86 10.44 -8.13
CA PRO A 70 30.96 11.17 -6.88
C PRO A 70 29.66 10.90 -6.12
N LEU A 71 29.78 10.39 -4.89
CA LEU A 71 28.70 10.28 -3.91
C LEU A 71 28.23 11.68 -3.46
N GLU A 72 27.98 12.58 -4.40
CA GLU A 72 27.27 13.82 -4.12
C GLU A 72 25.78 13.48 -4.12
N GLU A 73 25.27 13.20 -2.91
CA GLU A 73 23.84 13.24 -2.60
C GLU A 73 23.19 14.41 -3.34
N THR A 74 22.37 14.11 -4.34
CA THR A 74 21.67 15.14 -5.13
C THR A 74 20.90 16.07 -4.19
N GLU A 75 20.88 17.37 -4.48
CA GLU A 75 20.12 18.34 -3.66
C GLU A 75 18.64 17.95 -3.52
N ALA A 76 18.07 17.26 -4.53
CA ALA A 76 16.74 16.70 -4.47
C ALA A 76 16.58 15.65 -3.35
N PHE A 77 17.56 14.77 -3.15
CA PHE A 77 17.57 13.80 -2.07
C PHE A 77 17.72 14.48 -0.70
N LYS A 78 18.59 15.50 -0.60
CA LYS A 78 18.76 16.28 0.65
C LYS A 78 17.48 17.03 1.02
N GLN A 79 16.78 17.62 0.05
CA GLN A 79 15.52 18.32 0.27
C GLN A 79 14.38 17.36 0.66
N PHE A 80 14.35 16.16 0.08
CA PHE A 80 13.40 15.11 0.45
C PHE A 80 13.64 14.60 1.88
N ALA A 81 14.89 14.24 2.22
CA ALA A 81 15.26 13.78 3.56
C ALA A 81 15.03 14.88 4.63
N ALA A 82 15.32 16.15 4.31
CA ALA A 82 15.05 17.28 5.20
C ALA A 82 13.54 17.49 5.44
N SER A 83 12.71 17.38 4.40
CA SER A 83 11.25 17.44 4.56
C SER A 83 10.69 16.25 5.35
N ALA A 84 11.23 15.05 5.13
CA ALA A 84 10.83 13.86 5.87
C ALA A 84 11.18 13.99 7.37
N ARG A 85 12.37 14.48 7.72
CA ARG A 85 12.76 14.78 9.11
C ARG A 85 11.91 15.86 9.77
N ALA A 86 11.48 16.88 9.02
CA ALA A 86 10.63 17.94 9.55
C ALA A 86 9.20 17.47 9.85
N GLN A 87 8.75 16.39 9.18
CA GLN A 87 7.41 15.81 9.35
C GLN A 87 7.40 14.54 10.24
N ALA A 88 8.58 14.00 10.57
CA ALA A 88 8.70 12.90 11.49
C ALA A 88 8.10 13.32 12.85
N PRO A 89 7.11 12.59 13.39
CA PRO A 89 6.61 12.89 14.71
C PRO A 89 7.80 12.84 15.68
N GLN A 90 8.09 13.96 16.34
CA GLN A 90 9.04 13.93 17.44
C GLN A 90 8.51 12.90 18.42
N VAL A 91 9.25 11.79 18.58
CA VAL A 91 8.94 10.79 19.59
C VAL A 91 8.83 11.58 20.88
N PRO A 92 7.63 11.74 21.45
CA PRO A 92 7.47 12.57 22.62
C PRO A 92 8.44 12.01 23.66
N GLY A 93 9.26 12.87 24.24
CA GLY A 93 10.04 12.56 25.43
C GLY A 93 9.06 12.23 26.55
N ARG A 94 8.48 11.04 26.48
CA ARG A 94 7.40 10.59 27.34
C ARG A 94 8.08 10.25 28.65
N ALA A 95 7.68 10.98 29.69
CA ALA A 95 8.15 10.77 31.04
C ALA A 95 8.23 9.26 31.31
N ALA A 96 9.44 8.80 31.68
CA ALA A 96 9.71 7.41 31.97
C ALA A 96 8.78 6.95 33.09
N GLY A 97 7.63 6.38 32.70
CA GLY A 97 6.81 5.57 33.59
C GLY A 97 7.71 4.49 34.15
N ASN A 98 7.65 4.32 35.47
CA ASN A 98 8.52 3.44 36.24
C ASN A 98 8.41 2.01 35.66
N PRO A 99 9.47 1.46 35.03
CA PRO A 99 9.38 0.28 34.17
C PRO A 99 9.46 -1.06 34.92
N ALA A 100 9.14 -1.03 36.21
CA ALA A 100 9.32 -2.15 37.12
C ALA A 100 7.99 -2.66 37.66
N ASP A 101 6.87 -2.43 36.96
CA ASP A 101 5.66 -3.16 37.27
C ASP A 101 5.66 -4.46 36.45
N PRO A 102 5.89 -5.64 37.07
CA PRO A 102 5.83 -6.95 36.40
C PRO A 102 4.45 -7.26 35.79
N ALA A 103 3.48 -6.35 35.94
CA ALA A 103 2.13 -6.43 35.44
C ALA A 103 1.97 -6.16 33.92
N THR A 104 3.00 -5.72 33.18
CA THR A 104 2.91 -5.46 31.73
C THR A 104 3.67 -6.46 30.86
N GLN A 105 3.71 -7.74 31.27
CA GLN A 105 4.13 -8.79 30.35
C GLN A 105 3.02 -9.05 29.32
N VAL A 106 3.29 -8.76 28.05
CA VAL A 106 2.34 -9.03 26.95
C VAL A 106 2.32 -10.54 26.65
N ASP A 107 1.13 -11.12 26.63
CA ASP A 107 0.91 -12.49 26.14
C ASP A 107 0.90 -12.49 24.60
N TYR A 108 2.09 -12.52 24.00
CA TYR A 108 2.22 -12.51 22.55
C TYR A 108 1.63 -13.74 21.87
N ASP A 109 1.61 -14.91 22.54
CA ASP A 109 1.00 -16.10 21.95
C ASP A 109 -0.50 -15.87 21.76
N GLY A 110 -1.19 -15.38 22.80
CA GLY A 110 -2.61 -15.04 22.76
C GLY A 110 -2.94 -13.91 21.78
N VAL A 111 -2.16 -12.82 21.77
CA VAL A 111 -2.37 -11.70 20.83
C VAL A 111 -2.19 -12.13 19.38
N ILE A 112 -1.14 -12.91 19.09
CA ILE A 112 -0.89 -13.40 17.73
C ILE A 112 -1.98 -14.40 17.31
N ASP A 113 -2.42 -15.30 18.21
CA ASP A 113 -3.52 -16.22 17.90
C ASP A 113 -4.82 -15.49 17.58
N GLU A 114 -5.13 -14.42 18.31
CA GLU A 114 -6.29 -13.57 18.03
C GLU A 114 -6.17 -12.91 16.65
N ILE A 115 -5.03 -12.30 16.34
CA ILE A 115 -4.76 -11.69 15.03
C ILE A 115 -4.88 -12.73 13.90
N VAL A 116 -4.31 -13.92 14.07
CA VAL A 116 -4.35 -14.98 13.06
C VAL A 116 -5.78 -15.48 12.84
N ALA A 117 -6.61 -15.51 13.90
CA ALA A 117 -8.03 -15.85 13.79
C ALA A 117 -8.84 -14.76 13.05
N GLU A 118 -8.44 -13.49 13.18
CA GLU A 118 -9.03 -12.36 12.44
C GLU A 118 -8.52 -12.24 11.00
N THR A 119 -7.32 -12.75 10.72
CA THR A 119 -6.68 -12.66 9.41
C THR A 119 -7.40 -13.58 8.42
N PRO A 120 -7.92 -13.04 7.29
CA PRO A 120 -8.65 -13.85 6.32
C PRO A 120 -7.74 -14.91 5.68
N GLN A 121 -7.89 -16.16 6.09
CA GLN A 121 -7.29 -17.33 5.45
C GLN A 121 -8.27 -17.91 4.44
N ASP A 122 -8.75 -17.07 3.51
CA ASP A 122 -9.82 -17.49 2.60
C ASP A 122 -9.35 -18.62 1.67
N MET A 123 -9.74 -19.84 2.02
CA MET A 123 -9.54 -21.06 1.23
C MET A 123 -10.71 -21.31 0.27
N ALA A 124 -11.56 -20.30 0.03
CA ALA A 124 -12.63 -20.41 -0.95
C ALA A 124 -12.04 -20.76 -2.34
N PRO A 125 -12.75 -21.58 -3.13
CA PRO A 125 -12.29 -21.95 -4.46
C PRO A 125 -12.20 -20.72 -5.39
N VAL A 126 -10.99 -20.28 -5.72
CA VAL A 126 -10.74 -19.16 -6.64
C VAL A 126 -10.51 -19.67 -8.08
N GLY A 127 -10.92 -18.87 -9.07
CA GLY A 127 -10.67 -19.11 -10.49
C GLY A 127 -11.72 -19.99 -11.18
N ASN A 128 -11.81 -19.85 -12.51
CA ASN A 128 -12.79 -20.56 -13.34
C ASN A 128 -12.27 -21.93 -13.77
N VAL A 129 -12.98 -22.99 -13.41
CA VAL A 129 -12.68 -24.36 -13.90
C VAL A 129 -13.12 -24.51 -15.35
N GLU A 130 -14.16 -23.81 -15.78
CA GLU A 130 -14.66 -23.86 -17.16
C GLU A 130 -13.85 -22.99 -18.12
N ALA A 131 -14.09 -23.15 -19.42
CA ALA A 131 -13.47 -22.33 -20.46
C ALA A 131 -14.11 -20.92 -20.53
N ILE A 132 -14.17 -20.20 -19.41
CA ILE A 132 -14.76 -18.87 -19.30
C ILE A 132 -13.67 -17.87 -18.91
N CYS A 133 -13.55 -16.77 -19.67
CA CYS A 133 -12.58 -15.72 -19.37
C CYS A 133 -12.87 -15.09 -18.00
N PRO A 134 -11.90 -15.05 -17.06
CA PRO A 134 -12.12 -14.55 -15.70
C PRO A 134 -12.31 -13.02 -15.62
N TYR A 135 -11.95 -12.28 -16.69
CA TYR A 135 -12.10 -10.82 -16.73
C TYR A 135 -13.43 -10.34 -17.29
N CYS A 136 -14.00 -11.04 -18.27
CA CYS A 136 -15.18 -10.57 -19.01
C CYS A 136 -16.27 -11.63 -19.17
N ASN A 137 -16.15 -12.74 -18.43
CA ASN A 137 -17.09 -13.86 -18.38
C ASN A 137 -17.51 -14.43 -19.74
N THR A 138 -16.67 -14.27 -20.76
CA THR A 138 -16.98 -14.72 -22.11
C THR A 138 -16.47 -16.14 -22.31
N HIS A 139 -17.35 -17.01 -22.82
CA HIS A 139 -16.99 -18.38 -23.18
C HIS A 139 -15.90 -18.41 -24.25
N LEU A 140 -14.89 -19.23 -24.01
CA LEU A 140 -13.78 -19.47 -24.92
C LEU A 140 -14.07 -20.72 -25.74
N LYS A 141 -13.63 -20.74 -27.00
CA LYS A 141 -13.76 -21.91 -27.87
C LYS A 141 -13.17 -23.18 -27.27
N SER A 142 -12.08 -23.04 -26.50
CA SER A 142 -11.46 -24.13 -25.75
C SER A 142 -10.75 -23.59 -24.51
N LYS A 143 -10.58 -24.42 -23.49
CA LYS A 143 -9.86 -24.08 -22.25
C LYS A 143 -8.36 -23.93 -22.56
N PRO A 144 -7.74 -22.76 -22.31
CA PRO A 144 -6.31 -22.58 -22.49
C PRO A 144 -5.48 -23.55 -21.64
N LEU A 145 -4.40 -24.09 -22.22
CA LEU A 145 -3.42 -24.94 -21.53
C LEU A 145 -2.22 -24.15 -20.99
N LYS A 146 -1.98 -22.97 -21.54
CA LYS A 146 -0.91 -22.03 -21.20
C LYS A 146 -1.49 -20.62 -21.16
N LYS A 147 -0.74 -19.66 -20.63
CA LYS A 147 -1.10 -18.24 -20.64
C LYS A 147 -1.53 -17.80 -22.05
N LYS A 148 -2.67 -17.11 -22.15
CA LYS A 148 -3.24 -16.68 -23.44
C LYS A 148 -4.11 -15.44 -23.26
N LYS A 149 -4.11 -14.53 -24.24
CA LYS A 149 -5.03 -13.39 -24.27
C LYS A 149 -6.46 -13.80 -24.63
N CYS A 150 -7.43 -13.20 -23.94
CA CYS A 150 -8.85 -13.35 -24.27
C CYS A 150 -9.14 -12.73 -25.65
N PRO A 151 -9.86 -13.41 -26.55
CA PRO A 151 -10.20 -12.85 -27.87
C PRO A 151 -11.12 -11.63 -27.79
N LYS A 152 -11.90 -11.47 -26.70
CA LYS A 152 -12.85 -10.35 -26.53
C LYS A 152 -12.23 -9.16 -25.79
N CYS A 153 -11.82 -9.35 -24.54
CA CYS A 153 -11.29 -8.24 -23.73
C CYS A 153 -9.77 -8.03 -23.87
N ARG A 154 -9.05 -8.92 -24.57
CA ARG A 154 -7.59 -8.88 -24.78
C ARG A 154 -6.72 -8.97 -23.53
N ASN A 155 -7.30 -9.06 -22.33
CA ASN A 155 -6.57 -9.34 -21.08
C ASN A 155 -5.92 -10.72 -21.13
N GLU A 156 -4.75 -10.84 -20.50
CA GLU A 156 -4.02 -12.11 -20.39
C GLU A 156 -4.66 -12.98 -19.31
N ILE A 157 -5.06 -14.19 -19.69
CA ILE A 157 -5.64 -15.18 -18.79
C ILE A 157 -4.51 -16.03 -18.22
N GLN A 158 -4.40 -16.05 -16.90
CA GLN A 158 -3.46 -16.93 -16.20
C GLN A 158 -4.05 -18.33 -16.10
N VAL A 159 -3.21 -19.35 -16.32
CA VAL A 159 -3.58 -20.76 -16.18
C VAL A 159 -2.72 -21.35 -15.08
N THR A 160 -3.33 -21.72 -13.97
CA THR A 160 -2.64 -22.28 -12.81
C THR A 160 -3.41 -23.47 -12.22
N ARG A 161 -2.81 -24.18 -11.26
CA ARG A 161 -3.51 -25.18 -10.46
C ARG A 161 -3.98 -24.53 -9.18
N ARG A 162 -5.24 -24.77 -8.82
CA ARG A 162 -5.78 -24.38 -7.53
C ARG A 162 -5.21 -25.30 -6.45
N PRO A 163 -4.66 -24.77 -5.34
CA PRO A 163 -4.05 -25.60 -4.29
C PRO A 163 -5.06 -26.60 -3.70
N THR A 164 -6.21 -26.10 -3.25
CA THR A 164 -7.22 -26.85 -2.49
C THR A 164 -7.72 -28.16 -3.10
N ASP A 165 -7.78 -28.25 -4.43
CA ASP A 165 -8.31 -29.42 -5.15
C ASP A 165 -7.43 -29.87 -6.33
N GLY A 166 -6.30 -29.21 -6.56
CA GLY A 166 -5.39 -29.50 -7.66
C GLY A 166 -5.96 -29.23 -9.06
N LEU A 167 -7.16 -28.67 -9.20
CA LEU A 167 -7.80 -28.44 -10.49
C LEU A 167 -7.09 -27.31 -11.24
N ARG A 168 -6.95 -27.47 -12.56
CA ARG A 168 -6.48 -26.38 -13.41
C ARG A 168 -7.57 -25.33 -13.53
N VAL A 169 -7.27 -24.08 -13.19
CA VAL A 169 -8.21 -22.95 -13.24
C VAL A 169 -7.69 -21.84 -14.15
N LEU A 170 -8.62 -21.07 -14.71
CA LEU A 170 -8.36 -19.80 -15.40
C LEU A 170 -8.57 -18.67 -14.40
N ALA A 171 -7.54 -17.86 -14.19
CA ALA A 171 -7.52 -16.82 -13.16
C ALA A 171 -7.11 -15.46 -13.73
N THR A 172 -7.55 -14.38 -13.06
CA THR A 172 -6.94 -13.06 -13.22
C THR A 172 -5.59 -13.01 -12.50
N ASP A 173 -4.84 -11.93 -12.69
CA ASP A 173 -3.58 -11.72 -11.96
C ASP A 173 -3.80 -11.64 -10.44
N GLU A 174 -4.85 -10.96 -9.99
CA GLU A 174 -5.21 -10.85 -8.56
C GLU A 174 -5.62 -12.20 -7.97
N GLN A 175 -6.35 -13.00 -8.75
CA GLN A 175 -6.72 -14.34 -8.35
C GLN A 175 -5.50 -15.27 -8.26
N VAL A 176 -4.46 -15.06 -9.07
CA VAL A 176 -3.20 -15.80 -8.94
C VAL A 176 -2.50 -15.44 -7.63
N ASP A 177 -2.45 -14.17 -7.25
CA ASP A 177 -1.87 -13.74 -5.95
C ASP A 177 -2.57 -14.46 -4.78
N LEU A 178 -3.91 -14.55 -4.81
CA LEU A 178 -4.68 -15.31 -3.82
C LEU A 178 -4.35 -16.81 -3.82
N LEU A 179 -4.24 -17.42 -5.01
CA LEU A 179 -3.89 -18.84 -5.12
C LEU A 179 -2.46 -19.12 -4.61
N GLU A 180 -1.52 -18.20 -4.76
CA GLU A 180 -0.19 -18.32 -4.17
C GLU A 180 -0.23 -18.26 -2.64
N VAL A 181 -1.10 -17.42 -2.07
CA VAL A 181 -1.35 -17.39 -0.61
C VAL A 181 -1.98 -18.69 -0.13
N GLN A 182 -3.00 -19.20 -0.82
CA GLN A 182 -3.63 -20.49 -0.49
C GLN A 182 -2.61 -21.63 -0.54
N ALA A 183 -1.71 -21.63 -1.53
CA ALA A 183 -0.66 -22.64 -1.65
C ALA A 183 0.33 -22.58 -0.48
N TYR A 184 0.68 -21.38 -0.04
CA TYR A 184 1.59 -21.15 1.09
C TYR A 184 1.01 -21.63 2.43
N ILE A 185 -0.30 -21.43 2.61
CA ILE A 185 -1.05 -21.94 3.77
C ILE A 185 -1.13 -23.47 3.69
N GLU A 186 -1.58 -24.03 2.56
CA GLU A 186 -1.73 -25.49 2.41
C GLU A 186 -0.41 -26.26 2.57
N SER A 187 0.73 -25.65 2.23
CA SER A 187 2.04 -26.29 2.40
C SER A 187 2.53 -26.33 3.86
N GLY A 188 1.85 -25.70 4.81
CA GLY A 188 2.28 -25.63 6.22
C GLY A 188 3.32 -24.55 6.52
N GLU A 189 3.69 -23.72 5.53
CA GLU A 189 4.74 -22.70 5.71
C GLU A 189 4.22 -21.50 6.50
N TYR A 190 2.91 -21.24 6.43
CA TYR A 190 2.28 -20.16 7.20
C TYR A 190 2.29 -20.45 8.71
N GLU A 191 1.95 -21.67 9.11
CA GLU A 191 2.00 -22.12 10.50
C GLU A 191 3.42 -21.99 11.07
N LYS A 192 4.41 -22.33 10.26
CA LYS A 192 5.82 -22.15 10.60
C LYS A 192 6.22 -20.68 10.71
N GLN A 193 5.73 -19.81 9.82
CA GLN A 193 5.92 -18.35 9.91
C GLN A 193 5.37 -17.82 11.24
N ILE A 194 4.13 -18.18 11.59
CA ILE A 194 3.48 -17.75 12.84
C ILE A 194 4.24 -18.28 14.06
N TRP A 195 4.66 -19.54 14.06
CA TRP A 195 5.48 -20.10 15.13
C TRP A 195 6.79 -19.34 15.31
N LEU A 196 7.52 -19.05 14.22
CA LEU A 196 8.76 -18.28 14.27
C LEU A 196 8.54 -16.85 14.79
N LEU A 197 7.43 -16.21 14.42
CA LEU A 197 7.07 -14.88 14.90
C LEU A 197 6.85 -14.89 16.42
N LYS A 198 6.06 -15.85 16.94
CA LYS A 198 5.84 -16.03 18.38
C LYS A 198 7.16 -16.18 19.14
N GLU A 199 8.06 -17.04 18.67
CA GLU A 199 9.37 -17.27 19.31
C GLU A 199 10.29 -16.03 19.26
N ARG A 200 10.12 -15.14 18.28
CA ARG A 200 10.84 -13.87 18.23
C ARG A 200 10.23 -12.86 19.21
N MET A 201 8.91 -12.74 19.24
CA MET A 201 8.23 -11.82 20.16
C MET A 201 8.43 -12.20 21.62
N LYS A 202 8.50 -13.50 21.96
CA LYS A 202 8.91 -13.96 23.29
C LYS A 202 10.29 -13.45 23.69
N ARG A 203 11.25 -13.43 22.76
CA ARG A 203 12.59 -12.89 23.01
C ARG A 203 12.58 -11.38 23.22
N VAL A 204 11.78 -10.65 22.45
CA VAL A 204 11.56 -9.20 22.65
C VAL A 204 10.91 -8.92 24.01
N GLY A 205 9.91 -9.72 24.41
CA GLY A 205 9.29 -9.60 25.73
C GLY A 205 10.26 -9.93 26.87
N ALA A 206 11.09 -10.95 26.70
CA ALA A 206 12.06 -11.39 27.71
C ALA A 206 13.27 -10.46 27.85
N SER A 207 13.63 -9.69 26.82
CA SER A 207 14.76 -8.76 26.90
C SER A 207 14.46 -7.51 27.74
N GLY A 208 13.20 -7.26 28.09
CA GLY A 208 12.78 -6.06 28.83
C GLY A 208 12.84 -4.79 27.97
N GLU A 209 12.97 -4.94 26.65
CA GLU A 209 12.96 -3.81 25.73
C GLU A 209 11.57 -3.17 25.70
N LYS A 210 11.54 -1.84 25.72
CA LYS A 210 10.27 -1.09 25.70
C LYS A 210 9.76 -0.85 24.29
N TYR A 211 10.64 -1.02 23.32
CA TYR A 211 10.39 -0.71 21.93
C TYR A 211 11.03 -1.77 21.05
N TRP A 212 10.43 -1.98 19.89
CA TRP A 212 11.01 -2.76 18.81
C TRP A 212 10.65 -2.09 17.48
N ARG A 213 11.39 -2.41 16.43
CA ARG A 213 11.17 -1.90 15.09
C ARG A 213 10.52 -2.97 14.23
N CYS A 214 9.44 -2.63 13.54
CA CYS A 214 8.78 -3.51 12.59
C CYS A 214 9.53 -3.48 11.26
N ASP A 215 10.33 -4.50 10.97
CA ASP A 215 10.77 -4.74 9.61
C ASP A 215 9.68 -5.56 8.92
N ALA A 216 8.76 -4.92 8.20
CA ALA A 216 7.64 -5.62 7.56
C ALA A 216 8.04 -6.47 6.32
N GLY A 217 9.31 -6.52 5.93
CA GLY A 217 9.76 -7.37 4.82
C GLY A 217 9.09 -7.04 3.48
N ILE A 218 9.15 -5.78 3.07
CA ILE A 218 8.44 -5.26 1.89
C ILE A 218 8.97 -5.79 0.54
N ASP A 219 9.97 -6.66 0.53
CA ASP A 219 10.56 -7.21 -0.69
C ASP A 219 9.71 -8.31 -1.35
N ALA A 220 8.62 -8.75 -0.70
CA ALA A 220 7.72 -9.75 -1.27
C ALA A 220 6.98 -9.22 -2.52
N ARG A 221 6.60 -10.12 -3.42
CA ARG A 221 5.92 -9.75 -4.69
C ARG A 221 4.52 -9.17 -4.48
N SER A 222 3.83 -9.66 -3.45
CA SER A 222 2.52 -9.17 -3.02
C SER A 222 2.68 -8.67 -1.59
N VAL A 223 2.73 -7.36 -1.44
CA VAL A 223 2.92 -6.69 -0.15
C VAL A 223 1.70 -5.82 0.10
N PRO A 224 0.93 -6.05 1.17
CA PRO A 224 -0.20 -5.21 1.52
C PRO A 224 0.31 -3.80 1.82
N VAL A 225 -0.52 -2.78 1.56
CA VAL A 225 -0.09 -1.37 1.71
C VAL A 225 0.28 -1.08 3.17
N GLU A 226 -0.41 -1.71 4.10
CA GLU A 226 -0.19 -1.66 5.53
C GLU A 226 1.26 -2.03 5.90
N ALA A 227 1.84 -3.00 5.20
CA ALA A 227 3.24 -3.38 5.40
C ALA A 227 4.21 -2.26 5.02
N PHE A 228 3.90 -1.49 3.96
CA PHE A 228 4.70 -0.31 3.64
C PHE A 228 4.64 0.70 4.78
N TYR A 229 3.47 1.01 5.32
CA TYR A 229 3.35 1.99 6.40
C TYR A 229 4.02 1.55 7.72
N MET A 230 4.09 0.24 7.98
CA MET A 230 4.71 -0.29 9.20
C MET A 230 6.21 -0.55 9.06
N HIS A 231 6.73 -0.71 7.84
CA HIS A 231 8.14 -1.01 7.62
C HIS A 231 9.05 0.10 8.16
N GLY A 232 9.95 -0.26 9.08
CA GLY A 232 10.88 0.63 9.76
C GLY A 232 10.30 1.38 10.95
N LYS A 233 9.00 1.22 11.26
CA LYS A 233 8.34 1.93 12.36
C LYS A 233 8.79 1.35 13.71
N VAL A 234 9.18 2.24 14.62
CA VAL A 234 9.44 1.88 16.03
C VAL A 234 8.10 1.84 16.77
N VAL A 235 7.81 0.72 17.41
CA VAL A 235 6.57 0.45 18.13
C VAL A 235 6.87 0.21 19.60
N ALA A 236 5.98 0.71 20.46
CA ALA A 236 6.08 0.54 21.91
C ALA A 236 5.39 -0.75 22.32
N VAL A 237 6.01 -1.51 23.22
CA VAL A 237 5.42 -2.76 23.73
C VAL A 237 4.10 -2.47 24.45
N GLY A 238 3.07 -3.25 24.11
CA GLY A 238 1.70 -3.13 24.63
C GLY A 238 0.87 -2.00 24.02
N SER A 239 1.38 -1.27 23.02
CA SER A 239 0.62 -0.19 22.39
C SER A 239 -0.37 -0.71 21.33
N PRO A 240 -1.45 0.04 20.99
CA PRO A 240 -2.32 -0.32 19.88
C PRO A 240 -1.56 -0.50 18.55
N GLU A 241 -0.55 0.34 18.30
CA GLU A 241 0.30 0.24 17.11
C GLU A 241 1.14 -1.03 17.07
N GLU A 242 1.43 -1.65 18.23
CA GLU A 242 2.07 -2.96 18.28
C GLU A 242 1.17 -4.03 17.68
N ARG A 243 -0.13 -4.00 17.98
CA ARG A 243 -1.11 -4.92 17.38
C ARG A 243 -1.15 -4.74 15.87
N ASP A 244 -1.14 -3.51 15.37
CA ASP A 244 -1.10 -3.22 13.93
C ASP A 244 0.19 -3.78 13.28
N ALA A 245 1.33 -3.67 13.97
CA ALA A 245 2.60 -4.20 13.48
C ALA A 245 2.59 -5.73 13.44
N LEU A 246 2.08 -6.36 14.49
CA LEU A 246 1.91 -7.81 14.55
C LEU A 246 0.92 -8.29 13.50
N ALA A 247 -0.16 -7.55 13.23
CA ALA A 247 -1.11 -7.87 12.17
C ALA A 247 -0.43 -7.93 10.81
N VAL A 248 0.42 -6.95 10.48
CA VAL A 248 1.24 -6.96 9.26
C VAL A 248 2.16 -8.19 9.21
N LEU A 249 2.84 -8.52 10.30
CA LEU A 249 3.76 -9.67 10.37
C LEU A 249 3.05 -11.02 10.31
N CYS A 250 1.75 -11.06 10.67
CA CYS A 250 0.90 -12.24 10.56
C CYS A 250 0.32 -12.43 9.16
N ILE A 251 0.55 -11.52 8.21
CA ILE A 251 0.05 -11.69 6.84
C ILE A 251 0.79 -12.86 6.18
N PRO A 252 0.09 -13.79 5.51
CA PRO A 252 0.74 -14.90 4.81
C PRO A 252 1.81 -14.41 3.83
N ARG A 253 2.98 -15.05 3.86
CA ARG A 253 4.16 -14.70 3.05
C ARG A 253 4.84 -13.38 3.44
N CYS A 254 4.46 -12.76 4.56
CA CYS A 254 5.28 -11.70 5.14
C CYS A 254 6.63 -12.30 5.56
N ILE A 255 7.71 -11.76 5.00
CA ILE A 255 9.09 -12.14 5.35
C ILE A 255 9.66 -11.24 6.45
N GLY A 256 8.85 -10.30 6.93
CA GLY A 256 9.21 -9.35 7.95
C GLY A 256 9.50 -9.97 9.31
N MET A 257 10.15 -9.21 10.18
CA MET A 257 10.44 -9.59 11.54
C MET A 257 10.46 -8.41 12.51
N PRO A 258 10.16 -8.68 13.80
CA PRO A 258 10.46 -7.72 14.84
C PRO A 258 11.98 -7.63 15.03
N VAL A 259 12.49 -6.40 15.09
CA VAL A 259 13.90 -6.10 15.37
C VAL A 259 13.96 -5.35 16.70
N PRO A 260 14.77 -5.78 17.69
CA PRO A 260 14.95 -5.02 18.93
C PRO A 260 15.36 -3.57 18.65
N PHE A 261 14.84 -2.61 19.41
CA PHE A 261 15.18 -1.19 19.28
C PHE A 261 15.76 -0.67 20.59
N HIS A 262 17.06 -0.35 20.58
CA HIS A 262 17.83 0.09 21.75
C HIS A 262 17.89 1.62 21.87
N GLY A 263 17.48 2.37 20.84
CA GLY A 263 17.50 3.83 20.84
C GLY A 263 18.91 4.44 20.76
N ASP A 264 19.92 3.64 20.42
CA ASP A 264 21.30 4.10 20.22
C ASP A 264 21.63 4.12 18.71
N PRO A 265 21.86 5.30 18.10
CA PRO A 265 22.16 5.43 16.67
C PRO A 265 23.31 4.56 16.16
N ARG A 266 24.19 4.06 17.02
CA ARG A 266 25.30 3.16 16.64
C ARG A 266 24.85 1.74 16.31
N PHE A 267 23.73 1.32 16.88
CA PHE A 267 23.16 -0.02 16.68
C PHE A 267 21.88 0.01 15.85
N GLU A 268 21.34 1.21 15.61
CA GLU A 268 20.10 1.40 14.88
C GLU A 268 20.32 1.77 13.42
N THR A 269 19.51 1.16 12.55
CA THR A 269 19.37 1.63 11.17
C THR A 269 18.61 2.96 11.18
N MET A 270 19.16 3.97 10.47
CA MET A 270 18.56 5.31 10.41
C MET A 270 17.20 5.29 9.72
N ASP A 271 16.27 6.16 10.16
CA ASP A 271 14.92 6.21 9.59
C ASP A 271 14.89 6.57 8.10
N ASP A 272 15.89 7.33 7.63
CA ASP A 272 16.05 7.67 6.22
C ASP A 272 16.26 6.42 5.36
N TYR A 273 16.91 5.37 5.89
CA TYR A 273 17.09 4.09 5.19
C TYR A 273 15.75 3.41 4.92
N TYR A 274 14.92 3.26 5.95
CA TYR A 274 13.60 2.65 5.80
C TYR A 274 12.67 3.50 4.93
N THR A 275 12.79 4.82 5.00
CA THR A 275 12.03 5.72 4.14
C THR A 275 12.39 5.51 2.67
N SER A 276 13.68 5.44 2.35
CA SER A 276 14.15 5.12 0.99
C SER A 276 13.67 3.74 0.54
N GLN A 277 13.77 2.71 1.39
CA GLN A 277 13.27 1.36 1.05
C GLN A 277 11.77 1.36 0.75
N ARG A 278 10.95 2.03 1.58
CA ARG A 278 9.50 2.15 1.33
C ARG A 278 9.23 2.78 -0.03
N TYR A 279 9.93 3.87 -0.35
CA TYR A 279 9.76 4.58 -1.62
C TYR A 279 10.18 3.72 -2.82
N GLU A 280 11.41 3.19 -2.79
CA GLU A 280 11.98 2.38 -3.88
C GLU A 280 11.09 1.17 -4.17
N ARG A 281 10.68 0.47 -3.11
CA ARG A 281 9.83 -0.70 -3.25
C ARG A 281 8.42 -0.35 -3.70
N ALA A 282 7.83 0.73 -3.20
CA ALA A 282 6.51 1.17 -3.65
C ALA A 282 6.55 1.53 -5.15
N LEU A 283 7.65 2.13 -5.60
CA LEU A 283 7.86 2.48 -7.00
C LEU A 283 7.97 1.24 -7.87
N GLU A 284 8.78 0.26 -7.47
CA GLU A 284 8.94 -1.01 -8.19
C GLU A 284 7.61 -1.76 -8.29
N VAL A 285 6.87 -1.91 -7.18
CA VAL A 285 5.56 -2.55 -7.19
C VAL A 285 4.60 -1.79 -8.10
N TYR A 286 4.53 -0.46 -7.98
CA TYR A 286 3.65 0.35 -8.81
C TYR A 286 3.96 0.24 -10.32
N GLN A 287 5.24 0.20 -10.70
CA GLN A 287 5.66 0.08 -12.09
C GLN A 287 5.35 -1.30 -12.67
N THR A 288 5.45 -2.35 -11.84
CA THR A 288 5.19 -3.74 -12.24
C THR A 288 3.70 -4.12 -12.19
N LEU A 289 2.83 -3.27 -11.63
CA LEU A 289 1.40 -3.52 -11.61
C LEU A 289 0.82 -3.75 -13.02
N PRO A 290 0.00 -4.81 -13.20
CA PRO A 290 -0.77 -5.00 -14.41
C PRO A 290 -1.59 -3.76 -14.77
N LYS A 291 -1.79 -3.50 -16.06
CA LYS A 291 -2.57 -2.34 -16.54
C LYS A 291 -3.98 -2.30 -15.94
N SER A 292 -4.59 -3.47 -15.69
CA SER A 292 -5.90 -3.60 -15.03
C SER A 292 -5.91 -3.02 -13.61
N ARG A 293 -4.77 -3.04 -12.90
CA ARG A 293 -4.64 -2.61 -11.50
C ARG A 293 -4.17 -1.18 -11.32
N LYS A 294 -3.75 -0.46 -12.37
CA LYS A 294 -3.21 0.91 -12.24
C LYS A 294 -4.20 1.94 -11.65
N ASN A 295 -5.50 1.65 -11.75
CA ASN A 295 -6.58 2.48 -11.19
C ASN A 295 -7.21 1.89 -9.92
N SER A 296 -6.64 0.81 -9.38
CA SER A 296 -7.12 0.21 -8.13
C SER A 296 -6.84 1.11 -6.92
N GLU A 297 -7.55 0.87 -5.81
CA GLU A 297 -7.26 1.49 -4.52
C GLU A 297 -5.83 1.24 -4.07
N TYR A 298 -5.34 0.01 -4.24
CA TYR A 298 -3.95 -0.36 -3.97
C TYR A 298 -2.95 0.54 -4.73
N ALA A 299 -3.18 0.77 -6.03
CA ALA A 299 -2.33 1.65 -6.83
C ALA A 299 -2.42 3.13 -6.40
N ARG A 300 -3.58 3.57 -5.89
CA ARG A 300 -3.75 4.92 -5.33
C ARG A 300 -2.95 5.09 -4.04
N GLU A 301 -2.96 4.08 -3.17
CA GLU A 301 -2.19 4.09 -1.94
C GLU A 301 -0.67 4.06 -2.20
N LEU A 302 -0.20 3.24 -3.14
CA LEU A 302 1.21 3.27 -3.57
C LEU A 302 1.63 4.64 -4.07
N ARG A 303 0.78 5.33 -4.85
CA ARG A 303 1.07 6.72 -5.27
C ARG A 303 1.19 7.66 -4.07
N ARG A 304 0.35 7.51 -3.03
CA ARG A 304 0.47 8.33 -1.82
C ARG A 304 1.82 8.15 -1.12
N ILE A 305 2.37 6.94 -1.12
CA ILE A 305 3.71 6.65 -0.57
C ILE A 305 4.81 7.31 -1.42
N LEU A 306 4.60 7.41 -2.73
CA LEU A 306 5.54 8.02 -3.68
C LEU A 306 5.51 9.55 -3.70
N GLY A 307 4.50 10.18 -3.11
CA GLY A 307 4.29 11.64 -3.16
C GLY A 307 3.65 12.11 -4.47
#